data_AF-A0A7C3G3F1-F1
#
_entry.id   AF-A0A7C3G3F1-F1
#
_cell.length_a   1.000
_cell.length_b   1.000
_cell.length_c   1.000
_cell.angle_alpha   90.00
_cell.angle_beta   90.00
_cell.angle_gamma   90.00
#
_symmetry.space_group_name_H-M   'P 1'
#
loop_
_entity.id
_entity.type
_entity.pdbx_description
1 polymer ?
#
loop_
_entity_poly.entity_id
_entity_poly.type
_entity_poly.pdbx_seq_one_letter_code
_entity_poly.pdbx_strand_id
1 'polypeptide(L)'
;RGGPAKAAVVASGLSGLYSGSSIANVVTTGTFTIPLMKRTGFSPEKAGAVEVASSTNGQLTPPVMGAAAFLIAEFTGTPYFELVKHAFVPALISYIALVYIVHLEALKLGLKGLPKPETGRTKAQSLMLFVGGFLATMILFGLVYYGLGWVKTAFPNMTFTTVIALFLLAYVILAWKAAKYPDLEPDDPNAPITELPRAGQVAITGLYYIIPIIMLIWLIMIERMSAGTSAYYAVLAMSFIALTQHALKGFFRGNLDLANQIRQGFSEWVEGLIAGARSMIAIAVATGAAGIIVGTIGLTGAHQVIGSFVEYLSAGSLIVMLLLVAVMSLILGMGLPTTANYIVVSSLMAPVILSVGAQNGLLLPAVAAHLFVFYFGILADDTPPVGLAAFAAAAISGGDPIKTGIQGFTYDIRTAILPFLFVFNTELLLINVGVLKGIFVFVIGVIAMLLFASATQGFMFVKNRIWETAAMLLIAFTLFRPGFWLDMVQPPFIEHEGARLVQVIEKTGE
;
A
#
# COMPACT_ATOMS: atom_id res chain seq x y z
N ARG A 1 -16.48 18.08 -2.03
CA ARG A 1 -16.60 17.65 -3.44
C ARG A 1 -15.82 16.36 -3.59
N GLY A 2 -16.38 15.34 -4.26
CA GLY A 2 -15.76 14.01 -4.39
C GLY A 2 -15.60 13.24 -3.08
N GLY A 3 -16.49 13.46 -2.09
CA GLY A 3 -16.37 12.84 -0.77
C GLY A 3 -16.39 11.31 -0.83
N PRO A 4 -17.39 10.69 -1.48
CA PRO A 4 -17.47 9.23 -1.56
C PRO A 4 -16.32 8.58 -2.33
N ALA A 5 -15.82 9.20 -3.41
CA ALA A 5 -14.64 8.71 -4.12
C ALA A 5 -13.35 8.78 -3.29
N LYS A 6 -13.17 9.83 -2.46
CA LYS A 6 -12.05 9.88 -1.52
C LYS A 6 -12.19 8.84 -0.40
N ALA A 7 -13.41 8.62 0.09
CA ALA A 7 -13.68 7.60 1.08
C ALA A 7 -13.42 6.20 0.51
N ALA A 8 -13.74 5.95 -0.77
CA ALA A 8 -13.40 4.75 -1.49
C ALA A 8 -11.88 4.50 -1.50
N VAL A 9 -11.09 5.49 -1.91
CA VAL A 9 -9.61 5.37 -1.88
C VAL A 9 -9.09 5.04 -0.49
N VAL A 10 -9.61 5.68 0.55
CA VAL A 10 -9.18 5.40 1.93
C VAL A 10 -9.61 3.99 2.37
N ALA A 11 -10.84 3.57 2.05
CA ALA A 11 -11.34 2.25 2.40
C ALA A 11 -10.57 1.13 1.69
N SER A 12 -10.38 1.25 0.37
CA SER A 12 -9.58 0.32 -0.42
C SER A 12 -8.12 0.34 0.00
N GLY A 13 -7.59 1.49 0.42
CA GLY A 13 -6.24 1.52 0.98
C GLY A 13 -6.10 0.82 2.32
N LEU A 14 -7.05 1.02 3.24
CA LEU A 14 -7.09 0.29 4.51
C LEU A 14 -7.26 -1.21 4.32
N SER A 15 -8.00 -1.63 3.29
CA SER A 15 -8.13 -3.05 2.94
C SER A 15 -6.86 -3.60 2.29
N GLY A 16 -6.23 -2.81 1.41
CA GLY A 16 -4.94 -3.11 0.80
C GLY A 16 -3.83 -3.36 1.82
N LEU A 17 -3.86 -2.64 2.96
CA LEU A 17 -2.91 -2.80 4.07
C LEU A 17 -2.75 -4.24 4.53
N TYR A 18 -3.83 -5.04 4.53
CA TYR A 18 -3.79 -6.44 4.98
C TYR A 18 -3.91 -7.42 3.82
N SER A 19 -4.64 -7.08 2.74
CA SER A 19 -4.86 -8.00 1.64
C SER A 19 -3.61 -8.18 0.78
N GLY A 20 -2.83 -7.11 0.56
CA GLY A 20 -1.62 -7.15 -0.27
C GLY A 20 -1.82 -7.69 -1.68
N SER A 21 -3.04 -7.58 -2.23
CA SER A 21 -3.41 -8.04 -3.57
C SER A 21 -4.39 -7.05 -4.18
N SER A 22 -4.03 -6.49 -5.34
CA SER A 22 -4.87 -5.53 -6.09
C SER A 22 -6.21 -6.16 -6.48
N ILE A 23 -6.18 -7.36 -7.08
CA ILE A 23 -7.37 -8.07 -7.56
C ILE A 23 -8.30 -8.42 -6.41
N ALA A 24 -7.76 -8.99 -5.31
CA ALA A 24 -8.55 -9.35 -4.13
C ALA A 24 -9.25 -8.12 -3.54
N ASN A 25 -8.56 -6.97 -3.54
CA ASN A 25 -9.11 -5.72 -3.04
C ASN A 25 -10.23 -5.18 -3.95
N VAL A 26 -10.04 -5.23 -5.26
CA VAL A 26 -11.09 -4.83 -6.23
C VAL A 26 -12.34 -5.70 -6.09
N VAL A 27 -12.20 -7.03 -5.94
CA VAL A 27 -13.38 -7.91 -5.83
C VAL A 27 -14.06 -7.85 -4.47
N THR A 28 -13.39 -7.36 -3.43
CA THR A 28 -13.97 -7.19 -2.09
C THR A 28 -14.48 -5.77 -1.91
N THR A 29 -13.58 -4.78 -1.83
CA THR A 29 -13.95 -3.38 -1.60
C THR A 29 -14.60 -2.73 -2.82
N GLY A 30 -14.16 -3.06 -4.04
CA GLY A 30 -14.70 -2.53 -5.29
C GLY A 30 -16.19 -2.76 -5.48
N THR A 31 -16.73 -3.87 -4.95
CA THR A 31 -18.17 -4.16 -5.00
C THR A 31 -19.03 -3.11 -4.30
N PHE A 32 -18.47 -2.41 -3.31
CA PHE A 32 -19.14 -1.33 -2.59
C PHE A 32 -18.70 0.06 -3.09
N THR A 33 -17.41 0.24 -3.35
CA THR A 33 -16.84 1.56 -3.69
C THR A 33 -17.14 1.98 -5.12
N ILE A 34 -17.14 1.07 -6.09
CA ILE A 34 -17.40 1.38 -7.51
C ILE A 34 -18.84 1.86 -7.72
N PRO A 35 -19.89 1.16 -7.24
CA PRO A 35 -21.26 1.66 -7.34
C PRO A 35 -21.45 3.01 -6.64
N LEU A 36 -20.83 3.18 -5.46
CA LEU A 36 -20.84 4.43 -4.72
C LEU A 36 -20.27 5.60 -5.53
N MET A 37 -19.12 5.40 -6.19
CA MET A 37 -18.50 6.42 -7.05
C MET A 37 -19.38 6.73 -8.26
N LYS A 38 -19.96 5.72 -8.91
CA LYS A 38 -20.89 5.89 -10.04
C LYS A 38 -22.13 6.69 -9.65
N ARG A 39 -22.75 6.38 -8.49
CA ARG A 39 -23.90 7.12 -7.93
C ARG A 39 -23.59 8.60 -7.70
N THR A 40 -22.32 8.96 -7.50
CA THR A 40 -21.86 10.35 -7.34
C THR A 40 -21.47 11.05 -8.64
N GLY A 41 -21.55 10.40 -9.80
CA GLY A 41 -21.32 10.99 -11.12
C GLY A 41 -19.99 10.64 -11.78
N PHE A 42 -19.21 9.69 -11.25
CA PHE A 42 -18.06 9.14 -11.98
C PHE A 42 -18.55 8.22 -13.11
N SER A 43 -17.88 8.23 -14.26
CA SER A 43 -18.14 7.23 -15.31
C SER A 43 -17.74 5.84 -14.84
N PRO A 44 -18.30 4.76 -15.42
CA PRO A 44 -17.89 3.39 -15.13
C PRO A 44 -16.38 3.19 -15.17
N GLU A 45 -15.72 3.68 -16.22
CA GLU A 45 -14.27 3.54 -16.43
C GLU A 45 -13.47 4.29 -15.35
N LYS A 46 -13.89 5.51 -14.98
CA LYS A 46 -13.19 6.28 -13.95
C LYS A 46 -13.41 5.71 -12.55
N ALA A 47 -14.62 5.25 -12.24
CA ALA A 47 -14.91 4.59 -10.98
C ALA A 47 -14.07 3.31 -10.83
N GLY A 48 -14.03 2.48 -11.88
CA GLY A 48 -13.16 1.31 -11.93
C GLY A 48 -11.69 1.68 -11.80
N ALA A 49 -11.22 2.69 -12.54
CA ALA A 49 -9.82 3.12 -12.53
C ALA A 49 -9.35 3.65 -11.16
N VAL A 50 -10.21 4.38 -10.44
CA VAL A 50 -9.90 4.84 -9.07
C VAL A 50 -9.76 3.65 -8.12
N GLU A 51 -10.63 2.65 -8.25
CA GLU A 51 -10.58 1.45 -7.41
C GLU A 51 -9.33 0.61 -7.70
N VAL A 52 -9.00 0.43 -8.97
CA VAL A 52 -7.79 -0.25 -9.44
C VAL A 52 -6.55 0.43 -8.87
N ALA A 53 -6.44 1.74 -9.09
CA ALA A 53 -5.29 2.51 -8.62
C ALA A 53 -5.14 2.51 -7.10
N SER A 54 -6.25 2.59 -6.37
CA SER A 54 -6.24 2.45 -4.92
C SER A 54 -5.82 1.05 -4.48
N SER A 55 -6.27 0.03 -5.18
CA SER A 55 -5.97 -1.37 -4.85
C SER A 55 -4.50 -1.71 -5.09
N THR A 56 -3.94 -1.24 -6.20
CA THR A 56 -2.51 -1.43 -6.52
C THR A 56 -1.62 -0.69 -5.54
N ASN A 57 -1.94 0.56 -5.21
CA ASN A 57 -1.25 1.30 -4.17
C ASN A 57 -1.34 0.61 -2.79
N GLY A 58 -2.44 -0.10 -2.50
CA GLY A 58 -2.64 -0.88 -1.28
C GLY A 58 -1.53 -1.90 -1.02
N GLN A 59 -1.00 -2.49 -2.09
CA GLN A 59 0.08 -3.48 -2.03
C GLN A 59 1.40 -2.88 -1.52
N LEU A 60 1.61 -1.58 -1.72
CA LEU A 60 2.79 -0.86 -1.24
C LEU A 60 2.73 -0.50 0.24
N THR A 61 1.54 -0.54 0.85
CA THR A 61 1.32 0.20 2.09
C THR A 61 1.63 -0.65 3.32
N PRO A 62 2.55 -0.20 4.18
CA PRO A 62 2.83 -0.89 5.44
C PRO A 62 1.62 -0.87 6.36
N PRO A 63 1.39 -1.92 7.18
CA PRO A 63 2.44 -2.78 7.71
C PRO A 63 2.48 -4.23 7.21
N VAL A 64 1.57 -4.69 6.33
CA VAL A 64 1.60 -6.09 5.83
C VAL A 64 2.17 -6.17 4.41
N MET A 65 1.84 -5.20 3.52
CA MET A 65 2.43 -5.07 2.17
C MET A 65 2.36 -6.32 1.28
N GLY A 66 1.50 -7.29 1.63
CA GLY A 66 1.38 -8.58 0.95
C GLY A 66 2.55 -9.55 1.12
N ALA A 67 2.41 -10.74 0.52
CA ALA A 67 3.41 -11.81 0.63
C ALA A 67 4.76 -11.45 -0.02
N ALA A 68 4.75 -10.58 -1.05
CA ALA A 68 5.96 -10.13 -1.72
C ALA A 68 6.91 -9.36 -0.79
N ALA A 69 6.39 -8.60 0.18
CA ALA A 69 7.23 -7.89 1.14
C ALA A 69 8.03 -8.85 2.04
N PHE A 70 7.48 -10.02 2.37
CA PHE A 70 8.23 -11.05 3.09
C PHE A 70 9.37 -11.62 2.26
N LEU A 71 9.14 -11.81 0.96
CA LEU A 71 10.19 -12.24 0.03
C LEU A 71 11.26 -11.16 -0.17
N ILE A 72 10.91 -9.86 -0.15
CA ILE A 72 11.90 -8.77 -0.15
C ILE A 72 12.79 -8.86 1.09
N ALA A 73 12.19 -8.98 2.27
CA ALA A 73 12.94 -9.10 3.52
C ALA A 73 13.87 -10.33 3.52
N GLU A 74 13.39 -11.47 3.01
CA GLU A 74 14.17 -12.70 2.88
C GLU A 74 15.32 -12.57 1.87
N PHE A 75 15.06 -12.09 0.65
CA PHE A 75 16.08 -11.97 -0.39
C PHE A 75 17.13 -10.91 -0.09
N THR A 76 16.74 -9.82 0.57
CA THR A 76 17.69 -8.75 0.94
C THR A 76 18.39 -9.00 2.27
N GLY A 77 17.94 -9.98 3.05
CA GLY A 77 18.39 -10.22 4.41
C GLY A 77 18.07 -9.07 5.38
N THR A 78 17.20 -8.13 4.98
CA THR A 78 16.83 -7.00 5.84
C THR A 78 15.67 -7.37 6.77
N PRO A 79 15.72 -6.98 8.06
CA PRO A 79 14.61 -7.19 8.95
C PRO A 79 13.34 -6.57 8.38
N TYR A 80 12.22 -7.29 8.42
CA TYR A 80 10.95 -6.81 7.88
C TYR A 80 10.50 -5.45 8.46
N PHE A 81 10.87 -5.15 9.71
CA PHE A 81 10.68 -3.83 10.32
C PHE A 81 11.39 -2.71 9.55
N GLU A 82 12.63 -2.91 9.13
CA GLU A 82 13.36 -1.91 8.33
C GLU A 82 12.73 -1.77 6.95
N LEU A 83 12.32 -2.88 6.31
CA LEU A 83 11.59 -2.82 5.04
C LEU A 83 10.31 -1.97 5.15
N VAL A 84 9.51 -2.20 6.21
CA VAL A 84 8.29 -1.41 6.50
C VAL A 84 8.63 0.07 6.67
N LYS A 85 9.69 0.38 7.41
CA LYS A 85 10.17 1.76 7.59
C LYS A 85 10.57 2.40 6.25
N HIS A 86 11.30 1.68 5.41
CA HIS A 86 11.74 2.15 4.10
C HIS A 86 10.57 2.41 3.13
N ALA A 87 9.53 1.58 3.19
CA ALA A 87 8.35 1.73 2.33
C ALA A 87 7.33 2.77 2.82
N PHE A 88 7.38 3.17 4.09
CA PHE A 88 6.35 4.00 4.72
C PHE A 88 6.16 5.37 4.06
N VAL A 89 7.25 6.13 3.90
CA VAL A 89 7.19 7.49 3.33
C VAL A 89 6.72 7.47 1.86
N PRO A 90 7.31 6.64 0.97
CA PRO A 90 6.84 6.53 -0.41
C PRO A 90 5.38 6.10 -0.53
N ALA A 91 4.94 5.12 0.27
CA ALA A 91 3.54 4.65 0.24
C ALA A 91 2.56 5.76 0.66
N LEU A 92 2.87 6.48 1.74
CA LEU A 92 2.02 7.57 2.23
C LEU A 92 1.93 8.71 1.21
N ILE A 93 3.06 9.10 0.62
CA ILE A 93 3.13 10.08 -0.45
C ILE A 93 2.24 9.64 -1.65
N SER A 94 2.34 8.38 -2.06
CA SER A 94 1.55 7.83 -3.17
C SER A 94 0.04 7.89 -2.90
N TYR A 95 -0.39 7.57 -1.68
CA TYR A 95 -1.80 7.64 -1.27
C TYR A 95 -2.34 9.06 -1.20
N ILE A 96 -1.58 9.99 -0.62
CA ILE A 96 -1.96 11.40 -0.55
C ILE A 96 -2.16 11.94 -1.97
N ALA A 97 -1.26 11.59 -2.88
CA ALA A 97 -1.35 11.99 -4.28
C ALA A 97 -2.56 11.33 -4.99
N LEU A 98 -2.93 10.09 -4.67
CA LEU A 98 -4.14 9.46 -5.22
C LEU A 98 -5.42 10.17 -4.78
N VAL A 99 -5.55 10.43 -3.48
CA VAL A 99 -6.69 11.16 -2.91
C VAL A 99 -6.81 12.55 -3.53
N TYR A 100 -5.67 13.17 -3.85
CA TYR A 100 -5.60 14.44 -4.56
C TYR A 100 -6.02 14.31 -6.02
N ILE A 101 -5.58 13.30 -6.78
CA ILE A 101 -6.05 13.08 -8.16
C ILE A 101 -7.57 12.87 -8.20
N VAL A 102 -8.11 12.05 -7.30
CA VAL A 102 -9.58 11.86 -7.19
C VAL A 102 -10.28 13.18 -6.85
N HIS A 103 -9.64 14.05 -6.07
CA HIS A 103 -10.15 15.39 -5.82
C HIS A 103 -10.22 16.22 -7.11
N LEU A 104 -9.12 16.27 -7.86
CA LEU A 104 -9.03 17.00 -9.12
C LEU A 104 -10.04 16.49 -10.14
N GLU A 105 -10.23 15.17 -10.20
CA GLU A 105 -11.20 14.55 -11.10
C GLU A 105 -12.63 14.95 -10.76
N ALA A 106 -12.98 14.94 -9.47
CA ALA A 106 -14.27 15.43 -9.00
C ALA A 106 -14.48 16.94 -9.28
N LEU A 107 -13.40 17.74 -9.30
CA LEU A 107 -13.47 19.15 -9.68
C LEU A 107 -13.69 19.33 -11.18
N LYS A 108 -12.97 18.58 -12.02
CA LYS A 108 -13.16 18.58 -13.50
C LYS A 108 -14.58 18.19 -13.89
N LEU A 109 -15.18 17.23 -13.18
CA LEU A 109 -16.55 16.78 -13.38
C LEU A 109 -17.60 17.72 -12.76
N GLY A 110 -17.20 18.78 -12.05
CA GLY A 110 -18.13 19.72 -11.43
C GLY A 110 -18.97 19.13 -10.29
N LEU A 111 -18.55 18.01 -9.70
CA LEU A 111 -19.34 17.27 -8.71
C LEU A 111 -19.54 18.09 -7.43
N LYS A 112 -20.81 18.33 -7.07
CA LYS A 112 -21.18 18.96 -5.79
C LYS A 112 -21.23 17.89 -4.70
N GLY A 113 -20.83 18.27 -3.48
CA GLY A 113 -20.95 17.36 -2.35
C GLY A 113 -22.42 17.23 -1.94
N LEU A 114 -22.82 16.04 -1.47
CA LEU A 114 -24.10 15.87 -0.78
C LEU A 114 -24.19 16.87 0.38
N PRO A 115 -25.40 17.40 0.68
CA PRO A 115 -25.59 18.28 1.82
C PRO A 115 -25.08 17.57 3.08
N LYS A 116 -24.07 18.15 3.73
CA LYS A 116 -23.60 17.62 5.00
C LYS A 116 -24.72 17.82 6.02
N PRO A 117 -25.01 16.84 6.90
CA PRO A 117 -25.88 17.09 8.03
C PRO A 117 -25.32 18.31 8.79
N GLU A 118 -26.19 19.25 9.15
CA GLU A 118 -25.77 20.46 9.86
C GLU A 118 -25.02 20.06 11.12
N THR A 119 -23.72 20.31 11.11
CA THR A 119 -22.92 20.23 12.32
C THR A 119 -22.75 21.66 12.76
N GLY A 120 -23.29 22.05 13.91
CA GLY A 120 -23.10 23.37 14.53
C GLY A 120 -21.65 23.64 14.95
N ARG A 121 -20.67 23.04 14.28
CA ARG A 121 -19.25 23.04 14.58
C ARG A 121 -18.55 24.06 13.69
N THR A 122 -17.73 24.91 14.29
CA THR A 122 -16.90 25.85 13.52
C THR A 122 -15.83 25.10 12.71
N LYS A 123 -15.28 25.72 11.65
CA LYS A 123 -14.15 25.14 10.88
C LYS A 123 -12.94 24.83 11.78
N ALA A 124 -12.69 25.69 12.77
CA ALA A 124 -11.64 25.48 13.77
C ALA A 124 -11.93 24.26 14.66
N GLN A 125 -13.17 24.08 15.12
CA GLN A 125 -13.57 22.88 15.87
C GLN A 125 -13.48 21.61 15.02
N SER A 126 -13.86 21.67 13.73
CA SER A 126 -13.70 20.53 12.82
C SER A 126 -12.24 20.18 12.57
N LEU A 127 -11.35 21.18 12.47
CA LEU A 127 -9.91 20.96 12.35
C LEU A 127 -9.33 20.39 13.64
N MET A 128 -9.70 20.95 14.81
CA MET A 128 -9.31 20.41 16.12
C MET A 128 -9.81 18.98 16.31
N LEU A 129 -11.03 18.64 15.87
CA LEU A 129 -11.55 17.29 15.96
C LEU A 129 -10.86 16.34 15.00
N PHE A 130 -10.47 16.82 13.81
CA PHE A 130 -9.70 16.04 12.84
C PHE A 130 -8.28 15.77 13.35
N VAL A 131 -7.57 16.82 13.78
CA VAL A 131 -6.22 16.72 14.36
C VAL A 131 -6.27 15.92 15.66
N GLY A 132 -7.24 16.18 16.53
CA GLY A 132 -7.46 15.45 17.77
C GLY A 132 -7.82 13.98 17.54
N GLY A 133 -8.64 13.69 16.51
CA GLY A 133 -8.94 12.32 16.09
C GLY A 133 -7.72 11.61 15.54
N PHE A 134 -6.93 12.28 14.68
CA PHE A 134 -5.67 11.75 14.16
C PHE A 134 -4.66 11.48 15.29
N LEU A 135 -4.49 12.43 16.21
CA LEU A 135 -3.66 12.27 17.41
C LEU A 135 -4.18 11.14 18.30
N ALA A 136 -5.49 11.02 18.50
CA ALA A 136 -6.08 9.93 19.27
C ALA A 136 -5.82 8.56 18.62
N THR A 137 -5.91 8.45 17.30
CA THR A 137 -5.54 7.24 16.57
C THR A 137 -4.04 6.95 16.68
N MET A 138 -3.17 7.96 16.55
CA MET A 138 -1.73 7.80 16.75
C MET A 138 -1.38 7.37 18.19
N ILE A 139 -2.02 7.97 19.19
CA ILE A 139 -1.87 7.60 20.60
C ILE A 139 -2.38 6.18 20.82
N LEU A 140 -3.50 5.78 20.22
CA LEU A 140 -4.00 4.41 20.31
C LEU A 140 -3.00 3.42 19.70
N PHE A 141 -2.46 3.70 18.51
CA PHE A 141 -1.40 2.88 17.91
C PHE A 141 -0.16 2.82 18.80
N GLY A 142 0.27 3.96 19.36
CA GLY A 142 1.39 4.03 20.30
C GLY A 142 1.13 3.23 21.57
N LEU A 143 -0.06 3.33 22.16
CA LEU A 143 -0.47 2.57 23.34
C LEU A 143 -0.52 1.07 23.06
N VAL A 144 -1.01 0.65 21.89
CA VAL A 144 -0.99 -0.76 21.50
C VAL A 144 0.46 -1.23 21.31
N TYR A 145 1.28 -0.46 20.60
CA TYR A 145 2.68 -0.81 20.34
C TYR A 145 3.52 -0.89 21.63
N TYR A 146 3.55 0.19 22.41
CA TYR A 146 4.31 0.25 23.67
C TYR A 146 3.68 -0.61 24.76
N GLY A 147 2.35 -0.67 24.83
CA GLY A 147 1.63 -1.50 25.81
C GLY A 147 1.92 -2.98 25.61
N LEU A 148 1.83 -3.47 24.37
CA LEU A 148 2.24 -4.85 24.05
C LEU A 148 3.75 -5.08 24.27
N GLY A 149 4.58 -4.06 24.01
CA GLY A 149 6.00 -4.09 24.34
C GLY A 149 6.29 -4.21 25.84
N TRP A 150 5.56 -3.50 26.69
CA TRP A 150 5.72 -3.55 28.16
C TRP A 150 5.30 -4.89 28.75
N VAL A 151 4.35 -5.62 28.13
CA VAL A 151 4.01 -6.97 28.55
C VAL A 151 5.24 -7.88 28.54
N LYS A 152 6.15 -7.69 27.57
CA LYS A 152 7.42 -8.42 27.47
C LYS A 152 8.36 -8.12 28.64
N THR A 153 8.37 -6.87 29.11
CA THR A 153 9.18 -6.46 30.27
C THR A 153 8.56 -6.93 31.58
N ALA A 154 7.23 -6.90 31.69
CA ALA A 154 6.51 -7.26 32.90
C ALA A 154 6.39 -8.78 33.12
N PHE A 155 6.23 -9.57 32.04
CA PHE A 155 6.01 -11.01 32.10
C PHE A 155 6.86 -11.79 31.07
N PRO A 156 8.20 -11.84 31.19
CA PRO A 156 9.09 -12.36 30.15
C PRO A 156 8.76 -13.78 29.68
N ASN A 157 8.38 -14.68 30.60
CA ASN A 157 8.07 -16.08 30.30
C ASN A 157 6.60 -16.34 29.93
N MET A 158 5.73 -15.35 30.08
CA MET A 158 4.27 -15.47 29.81
C MET A 158 3.77 -14.41 28.82
N THR A 159 4.66 -13.72 28.11
CA THR A 159 4.34 -12.66 27.16
C THR A 159 3.26 -13.10 26.18
N PHE A 160 3.47 -14.25 25.52
CA PHE A 160 2.56 -14.77 24.51
C PHE A 160 1.16 -15.08 25.07
N THR A 161 1.08 -15.79 26.20
CA THR A 161 -0.19 -16.11 26.86
C THR A 161 -0.92 -14.87 27.34
N THR A 162 -0.19 -13.90 27.90
CA THR A 162 -0.75 -12.65 28.41
C THR A 162 -1.34 -11.81 27.27
N VAL A 163 -0.62 -11.71 26.14
CA VAL A 163 -1.12 -10.99 24.96
C VAL A 163 -2.35 -11.67 24.35
N ILE A 164 -2.39 -13.00 24.28
CA ILE A 164 -3.59 -13.72 23.85
C ILE A 164 -4.77 -13.44 24.79
N ALA A 165 -4.56 -13.48 26.10
CA ALA A 165 -5.61 -13.16 27.07
C ALA A 165 -6.11 -11.71 26.91
N LEU A 166 -5.21 -10.76 26.65
CA LEU A 166 -5.57 -9.37 26.34
C LEU A 166 -6.38 -9.26 25.04
N PHE A 167 -6.01 -9.99 23.99
CA PHE A 167 -6.79 -10.01 22.75
C PHE A 167 -8.16 -10.64 22.92
N LEU A 168 -8.29 -11.72 23.70
CA LEU A 168 -9.58 -12.31 24.04
C LEU A 168 -10.45 -11.35 24.85
N LEU A 169 -9.87 -10.66 25.84
CA LEU A 169 -10.57 -9.64 26.61
C LEU A 169 -11.03 -8.48 25.70
N ALA A 170 -10.14 -7.98 24.84
CA ALA A 170 -10.45 -6.93 23.87
C ALA A 170 -11.57 -7.37 22.91
N TYR A 171 -11.52 -8.62 22.43
CA TYR A 171 -12.56 -9.21 21.60
C TYR A 171 -13.92 -9.20 22.30
N VAL A 172 -14.00 -9.68 23.54
CA VAL A 172 -15.25 -9.71 24.31
C VAL A 172 -15.81 -8.30 24.52
N ILE A 173 -14.96 -7.33 24.88
CA ILE A 173 -15.37 -5.92 25.07
C ILE A 173 -15.89 -5.31 23.77
N LEU A 174 -15.19 -5.54 22.65
CA LEU A 174 -15.58 -5.01 21.35
C LEU A 174 -16.85 -5.68 20.81
N ALA A 175 -17.01 -6.99 21.00
CA ALA A 175 -18.23 -7.72 20.66
C ALA A 175 -19.43 -7.24 21.49
N TRP A 176 -19.25 -6.99 22.79
CA TRP A 176 -20.27 -6.39 23.65
C TRP A 176 -20.68 -4.99 23.16
N LYS A 177 -19.70 -4.18 22.76
CA LYS A 177 -19.97 -2.85 22.22
C LYS A 177 -20.69 -2.92 20.87
N ALA A 178 -20.30 -3.84 19.99
CA ALA A 178 -20.94 -4.08 18.69
C ALA A 178 -22.38 -4.58 18.86
N ALA A 179 -22.65 -5.44 19.85
CA ALA A 179 -23.98 -5.99 20.13
C ALA A 179 -25.05 -4.91 20.44
N LYS A 180 -24.63 -3.72 20.91
CA LYS A 180 -25.51 -2.57 21.16
C LYS A 180 -26.05 -1.90 19.91
N TYR A 181 -25.50 -2.23 18.75
CA TYR A 181 -25.92 -1.71 17.46
C TYR A 181 -26.54 -2.85 16.63
N PRO A 182 -27.50 -2.54 15.74
CA PRO A 182 -27.99 -3.51 14.78
C PRO A 182 -26.86 -3.98 13.87
N ASP A 183 -26.96 -5.22 13.38
CA ASP A 183 -26.02 -5.71 12.37
C ASP A 183 -26.21 -4.91 11.07
N LEU A 184 -25.12 -4.76 10.32
CA LEU A 184 -25.13 -4.01 9.07
C LEU A 184 -25.79 -4.87 7.98
N GLU A 185 -26.78 -4.29 7.29
CA GLU A 185 -27.36 -4.89 6.09
C GLU A 185 -26.53 -4.49 4.85
N PRO A 186 -26.32 -5.41 3.89
CA PRO A 186 -25.69 -5.07 2.61
C PRO A 186 -26.48 -3.96 1.90
N ASP A 187 -25.82 -2.85 1.53
CA ASP A 187 -26.44 -1.76 0.76
C ASP A 187 -26.83 -2.24 -0.65
N ASP A 188 -28.01 -1.82 -1.14
CA ASP A 188 -28.41 -2.09 -2.52
C ASP A 188 -27.58 -1.22 -3.48
N PRO A 189 -26.75 -1.82 -4.36
CA PRO A 189 -25.90 -1.07 -5.28
C PRO A 189 -26.67 -0.13 -6.22
N ASN A 190 -27.97 -0.34 -6.42
CA ASN A 190 -28.80 0.40 -7.37
C ASN A 190 -29.71 1.46 -6.71
N ALA A 191 -29.84 1.49 -5.39
CA ALA A 191 -30.68 2.46 -4.70
C ALA A 191 -30.09 3.89 -4.76
N PRO A 192 -30.86 4.98 -4.72
CA PRO A 192 -30.30 6.33 -4.62
C PRO A 192 -29.66 6.59 -3.24
N ILE A 193 -28.49 7.25 -3.17
CA ILE A 193 -27.88 7.65 -1.87
C ILE A 193 -28.64 8.89 -1.37
N THR A 194 -29.65 8.68 -0.54
CA THR A 194 -30.42 9.78 0.08
C THR A 194 -29.77 10.27 1.37
N GLU A 195 -29.18 9.37 2.16
CA GLU A 195 -28.49 9.71 3.41
C GLU A 195 -27.16 8.95 3.55
N LEU A 196 -26.16 9.63 4.12
CA LEU A 196 -24.87 8.99 4.43
C LEU A 196 -24.97 8.31 5.80
N PRO A 197 -24.62 7.02 5.91
CA PRO A 197 -24.57 6.36 7.21
C PRO A 197 -23.53 7.04 8.10
N ARG A 198 -23.82 7.12 9.41
CA ARG A 198 -22.91 7.73 10.37
C ARG A 198 -21.70 6.82 10.54
N ALA A 199 -20.55 7.23 9.98
CA ALA A 199 -19.31 6.45 9.97
C ALA A 199 -18.91 5.88 11.35
N GLY A 200 -19.14 6.62 12.44
CA GLY A 200 -18.84 6.15 13.79
C GLY A 200 -19.67 4.95 14.25
N GLN A 201 -20.92 4.83 13.79
CA GLN A 201 -21.80 3.69 14.13
C GLN A 201 -21.37 2.44 13.36
N VAL A 202 -21.10 2.59 12.07
CA VAL A 202 -20.63 1.52 11.18
C VAL A 202 -19.25 1.00 11.61
N ALA A 203 -18.37 1.87 12.10
CA ALA A 203 -17.06 1.45 12.59
C ALA A 203 -17.20 0.51 13.80
N ILE A 204 -18.03 0.87 14.78
CA ILE A 204 -18.17 0.14 16.06
C ILE A 204 -18.66 -1.30 15.84
N THR A 205 -19.52 -1.55 14.84
CA THR A 205 -20.04 -2.89 14.55
C THR A 205 -18.98 -3.87 14.02
N GLY A 206 -17.85 -3.38 13.50
CA GLY A 206 -16.79 -4.22 12.90
C GLY A 206 -15.41 -4.14 13.56
N LEU A 207 -15.21 -3.32 14.60
CA LEU A 207 -13.87 -3.08 15.20
C LEU A 207 -13.14 -4.36 15.65
N TYR A 208 -13.87 -5.41 16.04
CA TYR A 208 -13.25 -6.65 16.48
C TYR A 208 -12.53 -7.41 15.36
N TYR A 209 -12.83 -7.16 14.08
CA TYR A 209 -12.08 -7.72 12.94
C TYR A 209 -10.68 -7.11 12.76
N ILE A 210 -10.36 -6.03 13.48
CA ILE A 210 -9.01 -5.44 13.48
C ILE A 210 -8.06 -6.26 14.39
N ILE A 211 -8.58 -7.05 15.33
CA ILE A 211 -7.77 -7.81 16.29
C ILE A 211 -6.78 -8.76 15.60
N PRO A 212 -7.17 -9.60 14.61
CA PRO A 212 -6.23 -10.45 13.89
C PRO A 212 -5.11 -9.67 13.18
N ILE A 213 -5.42 -8.47 12.68
CA ILE A 213 -4.45 -7.59 12.03
C ILE A 213 -3.46 -7.03 13.07
N ILE A 214 -3.94 -6.58 14.23
CA ILE A 214 -3.06 -6.13 15.32
C ILE A 214 -2.17 -7.28 15.80
N MET A 215 -2.73 -8.49 15.93
CA MET A 215 -1.96 -9.69 16.28
C MET A 215 -0.87 -9.98 15.25
N LEU A 216 -1.21 -9.97 13.96
CA LEU A 216 -0.25 -10.14 12.87
C LEU A 216 0.89 -9.13 12.95
N ILE A 217 0.55 -7.84 13.09
CA ILE A 217 1.52 -6.75 13.20
C ILE A 217 2.40 -6.91 14.44
N TRP A 218 1.82 -7.27 15.59
CA TRP A 218 2.57 -7.50 16.83
C TRP A 218 3.57 -8.65 16.69
N LEU A 219 3.15 -9.79 16.13
CA LEU A 219 4.00 -10.97 15.95
C LEU A 219 5.20 -10.67 15.02
N ILE A 220 4.97 -9.90 13.96
CA ILE A 220 6.01 -9.55 12.98
C ILE A 220 6.91 -8.40 13.49
N MET A 221 6.32 -7.31 14.00
CA MET A 221 7.07 -6.10 14.35
C MET A 221 7.76 -6.18 15.71
N ILE A 222 7.08 -6.76 16.70
CA ILE A 222 7.53 -6.75 18.10
C ILE A 222 8.17 -8.09 18.47
N GLU A 223 7.51 -9.21 18.20
CA GLU A 223 8.10 -10.53 18.46
C GLU A 223 9.09 -10.99 17.40
N ARG A 224 9.15 -10.31 16.24
CA ARG A 224 10.07 -10.61 15.14
C ARG A 224 9.99 -12.07 14.69
N MET A 225 8.80 -12.65 14.77
CA MET A 225 8.55 -14.00 14.27
C MET A 225 8.59 -14.03 12.75
N SER A 226 8.76 -15.22 12.17
CA SER A 226 8.64 -15.38 10.72
C SER A 226 7.23 -14.99 10.25
N ALA A 227 7.16 -14.51 9.01
CA ALA A 227 5.91 -14.10 8.39
C ALA A 227 4.86 -15.22 8.37
N GLY A 228 5.28 -16.44 8.02
CA GLY A 228 4.40 -17.61 7.96
C GLY A 228 3.79 -17.95 9.32
N THR A 229 4.59 -17.96 10.39
CA THR A 229 4.07 -18.21 11.75
C THR A 229 3.13 -17.11 12.21
N SER A 230 3.43 -15.86 11.88
CA SER A 230 2.58 -14.72 12.24
C SER A 230 1.23 -14.76 11.53
N ALA A 231 1.22 -15.10 10.24
CA ALA A 231 0.01 -15.30 9.46
C ALA A 231 -0.84 -16.45 10.00
N TYR A 232 -0.22 -17.56 10.41
CA TYR A 232 -0.91 -18.71 11.01
C TYR A 232 -1.70 -18.30 12.26
N TYR A 233 -1.08 -17.59 13.21
CA TYR A 233 -1.77 -17.14 14.42
C TYR A 233 -2.88 -16.11 14.14
N ALA A 234 -2.67 -15.21 13.17
CA ALA A 234 -3.71 -14.26 12.75
C ALA A 234 -4.93 -14.98 12.15
N VAL A 235 -4.71 -16.02 11.33
CA VAL A 235 -5.79 -16.86 10.77
C VAL A 235 -6.53 -17.64 11.86
N LEU A 236 -5.82 -18.15 12.87
CA LEU A 236 -6.45 -18.78 14.03
C LEU A 236 -7.32 -17.79 14.81
N ALA A 237 -6.83 -16.58 15.06
CA ALA A 237 -7.60 -15.52 15.72
C ALA A 237 -8.86 -15.14 14.91
N MET A 238 -8.72 -15.00 13.59
CA MET A 238 -9.86 -14.72 12.71
C MET A 238 -10.86 -15.88 12.69
N SER A 239 -10.39 -17.12 12.68
CA SER A 239 -11.23 -18.32 12.76
C SER A 239 -12.00 -18.37 14.07
N PHE A 240 -11.35 -18.06 15.19
CA PHE A 240 -12.00 -17.98 16.50
C PHE A 240 -13.10 -16.91 16.53
N ILE A 241 -12.84 -15.72 15.96
CA ILE A 241 -13.83 -14.64 15.87
C ILE A 241 -15.01 -15.07 14.99
N ALA A 242 -14.77 -15.61 13.79
CA ALA A 242 -15.82 -16.04 12.86
C ALA A 242 -16.77 -17.08 13.50
N LEU A 243 -16.21 -18.04 14.24
CA LEU A 243 -16.98 -19.09 14.89
C LEU A 243 -17.78 -18.60 16.12
N THR A 244 -17.31 -17.56 16.82
CA THR A 244 -17.88 -17.16 18.11
C THR A 244 -18.68 -15.86 18.08
N GLN A 245 -18.50 -15.00 17.07
CA GLN A 245 -19.08 -13.65 17.05
C GLN A 245 -20.59 -13.60 17.17
N HIS A 246 -21.31 -14.49 16.46
CA HIS A 246 -22.76 -14.48 16.42
C HIS A 246 -23.34 -14.99 17.74
N ALA A 247 -22.74 -16.04 18.29
CA ALA A 247 -23.08 -16.58 19.60
C ALA A 247 -22.86 -15.54 20.71
N LEU A 248 -21.73 -14.83 20.67
CA LEU A 248 -21.38 -13.82 21.67
C LEU A 248 -22.27 -12.57 21.58
N LYS A 249 -22.54 -12.07 20.36
CA LYS A 249 -23.50 -10.97 20.15
C LYS A 249 -24.92 -11.37 20.56
N GLY A 250 -25.34 -12.60 20.22
CA GLY A 250 -26.63 -13.15 20.61
C GLY A 250 -26.82 -13.20 22.12
N PHE A 251 -25.81 -13.71 22.84
CA PHE A 251 -25.77 -13.71 24.30
C PHE A 251 -25.92 -12.30 24.88
N PHE A 252 -25.18 -11.31 24.38
CA PHE A 252 -25.29 -9.93 24.86
C PHE A 252 -26.61 -9.23 24.49
N ARG A 253 -27.26 -9.66 23.41
CA ARG A 253 -28.60 -9.19 23.00
C ARG A 253 -29.73 -9.91 23.72
N GLY A 254 -29.44 -10.89 24.57
CA GLY A 254 -30.45 -11.71 25.25
C GLY A 254 -31.18 -12.69 24.33
N ASN A 255 -30.64 -12.95 23.13
CA ASN A 255 -31.20 -13.92 22.20
C ASN A 255 -30.63 -15.32 22.49
N LEU A 256 -31.50 -16.26 22.87
CA LEU A 256 -31.16 -17.63 23.29
C LEU A 256 -30.99 -18.62 22.14
N ASP A 257 -31.06 -18.18 20.88
CA ASP A 257 -30.89 -19.04 19.70
C ASP A 257 -29.41 -19.36 19.41
N LEU A 258 -28.74 -19.96 20.39
CA LEU A 258 -27.32 -20.29 20.35
C LEU A 258 -26.99 -21.30 19.24
N ALA A 259 -27.90 -22.25 18.98
CA ALA A 259 -27.69 -23.30 18.00
C ALA A 259 -27.61 -22.74 16.57
N ASN A 260 -28.55 -21.85 16.19
CA ASN A 260 -28.52 -21.23 14.87
C ASN A 260 -27.35 -20.25 14.72
N GLN A 261 -27.01 -19.50 15.78
CA GLN A 261 -25.87 -18.56 15.75
C GLN A 261 -24.53 -19.26 15.56
N ILE A 262 -24.29 -20.39 16.25
CA ILE A 262 -23.08 -21.20 16.06
C ILE A 262 -23.07 -21.82 14.66
N ARG A 263 -24.21 -22.33 14.19
CA ARG A 263 -24.34 -22.89 12.84
C ARG A 263 -24.05 -21.86 11.77
N GLN A 264 -24.54 -20.64 11.92
CA GLN A 264 -24.25 -19.52 11.03
C GLN A 264 -22.76 -19.20 11.01
N GLY A 265 -22.13 -19.03 12.19
CA GLY A 265 -20.69 -18.76 12.29
C GLY A 265 -19.84 -19.87 11.67
N PHE A 266 -20.24 -21.13 11.82
CA PHE A 266 -19.57 -22.26 11.18
C PHE A 266 -19.74 -22.24 9.65
N SER A 267 -20.95 -21.97 9.14
CA SER A 267 -21.19 -21.85 7.68
C SER A 267 -20.33 -20.76 7.06
N GLU A 268 -20.36 -19.56 7.65
CA GLU A 268 -19.56 -18.42 7.19
C GLU A 268 -18.05 -18.70 7.26
N TRP A 269 -17.58 -19.39 8.32
CA TRP A 269 -16.19 -19.80 8.44
C TRP A 269 -15.78 -20.81 7.36
N VAL A 270 -16.61 -21.83 7.08
CA VAL A 270 -16.37 -22.79 6.00
C VAL A 270 -16.36 -22.10 4.64
N GLU A 271 -17.32 -21.22 4.37
CA GLU A 271 -17.36 -20.40 3.15
C GLU A 271 -16.09 -19.55 3.01
N GLY A 272 -15.64 -18.92 4.10
CA GLY A 272 -14.39 -18.17 4.15
C GLY A 272 -13.16 -19.02 3.83
N LEU A 273 -13.07 -20.25 4.37
CA LEU A 273 -11.99 -21.19 4.04
C LEU A 273 -12.04 -21.63 2.57
N ILE A 274 -13.23 -21.90 2.02
CA ILE A 274 -13.39 -22.26 0.62
C ILE A 274 -12.98 -21.10 -0.29
N ALA A 275 -13.38 -19.87 0.04
CA ALA A 275 -12.99 -18.66 -0.69
C ALA A 275 -11.48 -18.46 -0.65
N GLY A 276 -10.87 -18.61 0.53
CA GLY A 276 -9.42 -18.57 0.72
C GLY A 276 -8.70 -19.61 -0.15
N ALA A 277 -9.13 -20.87 -0.10
CA ALA A 277 -8.56 -21.94 -0.92
C ALA A 277 -8.68 -21.66 -2.41
N ARG A 278 -9.85 -21.22 -2.90
CA ARG A 278 -10.06 -20.85 -4.31
C ARG A 278 -9.13 -19.72 -4.76
N SER A 279 -8.97 -18.68 -3.93
CA SER A 279 -8.07 -17.57 -4.22
C SER A 279 -6.60 -18.00 -4.27
N MET A 280 -6.21 -19.01 -3.48
CA MET A 280 -4.84 -19.52 -3.43
C MET A 280 -4.45 -20.41 -4.60
N ILE A 281 -5.40 -21.02 -5.32
CA ILE A 281 -5.09 -21.92 -6.46
C ILE A 281 -4.26 -21.18 -7.52
N ALA A 282 -4.69 -19.98 -7.93
CA ALA A 282 -4.00 -19.20 -8.94
C ALA A 282 -2.59 -18.77 -8.49
N ILE A 283 -2.45 -18.35 -7.22
CA ILE A 283 -1.17 -17.94 -6.65
C ILE A 283 -0.22 -19.14 -6.56
N ALA A 284 -0.70 -20.32 -6.15
CA ALA A 284 0.11 -21.53 -6.00
C ALA A 284 0.68 -22.01 -7.34
N VAL A 285 -0.15 -22.08 -8.39
CA VAL A 285 0.29 -22.48 -9.74
C VAL A 285 1.29 -21.47 -10.29
N ALA A 286 1.00 -20.17 -10.18
CA ALA A 286 1.90 -19.13 -10.67
C ALA A 286 3.24 -19.10 -9.92
N THR A 287 3.23 -19.31 -8.60
CA THR A 287 4.44 -19.36 -7.78
C THR A 287 5.29 -20.59 -8.08
N GLY A 288 4.65 -21.76 -8.30
CA GLY A 288 5.35 -22.96 -8.75
C GLY A 288 6.05 -22.77 -10.10
N ALA A 289 5.34 -22.17 -11.07
CA ALA A 289 5.91 -21.82 -12.37
C ALA A 289 7.04 -20.79 -12.25
N ALA A 290 6.85 -19.74 -11.44
CA ALA A 290 7.85 -18.73 -11.14
C ALA A 290 9.12 -19.37 -10.54
N GLY A 291 8.97 -20.31 -9.61
CA GLY A 291 10.11 -21.03 -9.02
C GLY A 291 10.93 -21.81 -10.05
N ILE A 292 10.28 -22.48 -11.01
CA ILE A 292 10.96 -23.16 -12.13
C ILE A 292 11.73 -22.15 -12.98
N ILE A 293 11.09 -21.02 -13.32
CA ILE A 293 11.70 -19.93 -14.08
C ILE A 293 12.95 -19.41 -13.36
N VAL A 294 12.84 -19.05 -12.08
CA VAL A 294 13.97 -18.57 -11.26
C VAL A 294 15.07 -19.62 -11.17
N GLY A 295 14.73 -20.89 -10.96
CA GLY A 295 15.71 -21.98 -10.92
C GLY A 295 16.48 -22.14 -12.24
N THR A 296 15.78 -22.09 -13.37
CA THR A 296 16.42 -22.17 -14.69
C THR A 296 17.29 -20.95 -14.98
N ILE A 297 16.83 -19.75 -14.63
CA ILE A 297 17.60 -18.50 -14.78
C ILE A 297 18.87 -18.53 -13.94
N GLY A 298 18.77 -19.00 -12.68
CA GLY A 298 19.90 -19.12 -11.78
C GLY A 298 20.96 -20.07 -12.32
N LEU A 299 20.54 -21.21 -12.88
CA LEU A 299 21.46 -22.21 -13.45
C LEU A 299 22.05 -21.80 -14.80
N THR A 300 21.31 -21.05 -15.62
CA THR A 300 21.74 -20.63 -16.97
C THR A 300 22.54 -19.33 -16.98
N GLY A 301 22.49 -18.54 -15.91
CA GLY A 301 23.10 -17.21 -15.87
C GLY A 301 22.36 -16.17 -16.72
N ALA A 302 21.10 -16.42 -17.10
CA ALA A 302 20.32 -15.55 -17.98
C ALA A 302 20.23 -14.09 -17.49
N HIS A 303 20.25 -13.86 -16.17
CA HIS A 303 20.27 -12.52 -15.58
C HIS A 303 21.51 -11.70 -16.00
N GLN A 304 22.66 -12.34 -16.23
CA GLN A 304 23.89 -11.68 -16.71
C GLN A 304 23.74 -11.24 -18.17
N VAL A 305 23.10 -12.06 -19.01
CA VAL A 305 22.83 -11.73 -20.41
C VAL A 305 21.86 -10.56 -20.53
N ILE A 306 20.82 -10.53 -19.69
CA ILE A 306 19.91 -9.38 -19.66
C ILE A 306 20.63 -8.15 -19.11
N GLY A 307 21.51 -8.32 -18.11
CA GLY A 307 22.36 -7.25 -17.58
C GLY A 307 23.24 -6.61 -18.65
N SER A 308 23.97 -7.42 -19.42
CA SER A 308 24.84 -6.93 -20.50
C SER A 308 24.05 -6.29 -21.64
N PHE A 309 22.84 -6.80 -21.95
CA PHE A 309 21.95 -6.17 -22.91
C PHE A 309 21.47 -4.79 -22.44
N VAL A 310 21.08 -4.66 -21.17
CA VAL A 310 20.70 -3.38 -20.57
C VAL A 310 21.88 -2.43 -20.54
N GLU A 311 23.07 -2.90 -20.14
CA GLU A 311 24.29 -2.10 -20.13
C GLU A 311 24.61 -1.56 -21.54
N TYR A 312 24.62 -2.43 -22.55
CA TYR A 312 24.85 -2.08 -23.94
C TYR A 312 23.88 -1.01 -24.45
N LEU A 313 22.57 -1.20 -24.22
CA LEU A 313 21.55 -0.24 -24.64
C LEU A 313 21.59 1.07 -23.85
N SER A 314 21.99 1.00 -22.57
CA SER A 314 22.07 2.19 -21.72
C SER A 314 23.25 3.09 -22.10
N ALA A 315 24.27 2.55 -22.78
CA ALA A 315 25.48 3.26 -23.16
C ALA A 315 26.12 4.05 -21.98
N GLY A 316 26.05 3.48 -20.77
CA GLY A 316 26.54 4.10 -19.53
C GLY A 316 25.59 5.11 -18.88
N SER A 317 24.40 5.35 -19.45
CA SER A 317 23.40 6.25 -18.85
C SER A 317 22.56 5.53 -17.81
N LEU A 318 22.74 5.90 -16.53
CA LEU A 318 21.96 5.40 -15.40
C LEU A 318 20.44 5.57 -15.59
N ILE A 319 20.01 6.70 -16.16
CA ILE A 319 18.58 6.97 -16.37
C ILE A 319 18.00 6.02 -17.42
N VAL A 320 18.72 5.80 -18.53
CA VAL A 320 18.30 4.88 -19.58
C VAL A 320 18.27 3.44 -19.06
N MET A 321 19.28 3.03 -18.28
CA MET A 321 19.31 1.74 -17.60
C MET A 321 18.05 1.54 -16.73
N LEU A 322 17.73 2.48 -15.85
CA LEU A 322 16.55 2.39 -14.97
C LEU A 322 15.23 2.37 -15.76
N LEU A 323 15.14 3.12 -16.86
CA LEU A 323 13.97 3.10 -17.74
C LEU A 323 13.80 1.74 -18.43
N LEU A 324 14.90 1.16 -18.94
CA LEU A 324 14.89 -0.17 -19.55
C LEU A 324 14.48 -1.23 -18.53
N VAL A 325 15.06 -1.19 -17.32
CA VAL A 325 14.70 -2.12 -16.25
C VAL A 325 13.23 -1.95 -15.83
N ALA A 326 12.72 -0.72 -15.76
CA ALA A 326 11.31 -0.45 -15.46
C ALA A 326 10.37 -1.06 -16.51
N VAL A 327 10.66 -0.85 -17.81
CA VAL A 327 9.87 -1.41 -18.92
C VAL A 327 9.94 -2.93 -18.93
N MET A 328 11.13 -3.51 -18.76
CA MET A 328 11.31 -4.96 -18.69
C MET A 328 10.56 -5.55 -17.48
N SER A 329 10.59 -4.88 -16.33
CA SER A 329 9.87 -5.29 -15.13
C SER A 329 8.35 -5.29 -15.35
N LEU A 330 7.82 -4.26 -16.03
CA LEU A 330 6.40 -4.21 -16.39
C LEU A 330 6.03 -5.37 -17.34
N ILE A 331 6.80 -5.58 -18.40
CA ILE A 331 6.53 -6.64 -19.39
C ILE A 331 6.58 -8.03 -18.74
N LEU A 332 7.61 -8.29 -17.92
CA LEU A 332 7.78 -9.57 -17.23
C LEU A 332 6.68 -9.82 -16.19
N GLY A 333 6.17 -8.76 -15.56
CA GLY A 333 5.14 -8.85 -14.52
C GLY A 333 3.71 -8.99 -15.04
N MET A 334 3.45 -8.64 -16.30
CA MET A 334 2.10 -8.64 -16.88
C MET A 334 1.43 -10.02 -16.79
N GLY A 335 0.24 -10.06 -16.20
CA GLY A 335 -0.59 -11.27 -16.13
C GLY A 335 -0.19 -12.27 -15.06
N LEU A 336 0.83 -11.98 -14.26
CA LEU A 336 1.23 -12.80 -13.13
C LEU A 336 0.61 -12.25 -11.82
N PRO A 337 0.14 -13.11 -10.90
CA PRO A 337 -0.19 -12.68 -9.54
C PRO A 337 1.01 -12.01 -8.87
N THR A 338 0.77 -10.99 -8.05
CA THR A 338 1.81 -10.11 -7.48
C THR A 338 3.00 -10.83 -6.83
N THR A 339 2.75 -11.92 -6.08
CA THR A 339 3.83 -12.71 -5.47
C THR A 339 4.69 -13.41 -6.53
N ALA A 340 4.05 -14.05 -7.51
CA ALA A 340 4.75 -14.74 -8.60
C ALA A 340 5.49 -13.76 -9.51
N ASN A 341 4.85 -12.63 -9.81
CA ASN A 341 5.43 -11.49 -10.50
C ASN A 341 6.71 -11.02 -9.80
N TYR A 342 6.63 -10.71 -8.51
CA TYR A 342 7.80 -10.27 -7.75
C TYR A 342 8.92 -11.32 -7.75
N ILE A 343 8.62 -12.60 -7.60
CA ILE A 343 9.63 -13.69 -7.67
C ILE A 343 10.37 -13.65 -9.01
N VAL A 344 9.64 -13.60 -10.13
CA VAL A 344 10.24 -13.57 -11.47
C VAL A 344 11.02 -12.28 -11.70
N VAL A 345 10.39 -11.13 -11.47
CA VAL A 345 10.99 -9.82 -11.77
C VAL A 345 12.18 -9.55 -10.86
N SER A 346 12.10 -9.81 -9.55
CA SER A 346 13.22 -9.55 -8.63
C SER A 346 14.43 -10.44 -8.89
N SER A 347 14.22 -11.72 -9.22
CA SER A 347 15.32 -12.64 -9.54
C SER A 347 16.11 -12.22 -10.79
N LEU A 348 15.46 -11.50 -11.70
CA LEU A 348 16.05 -11.07 -12.97
C LEU A 348 16.58 -9.64 -12.90
N MET A 349 15.75 -8.71 -12.44
CA MET A 349 15.97 -7.27 -12.62
C MET A 349 16.71 -6.63 -11.44
N ALA A 350 16.53 -7.12 -10.20
CA ALA A 350 17.23 -6.54 -9.05
C ALA A 350 18.75 -6.72 -9.15
N PRO A 351 19.29 -7.91 -9.54
CA PRO A 351 20.71 -8.08 -9.78
C PRO A 351 21.25 -7.15 -10.87
N VAL A 352 20.47 -6.91 -11.94
CA VAL A 352 20.86 -6.00 -13.02
C VAL A 352 21.01 -4.56 -12.53
N ILE A 353 20.08 -4.06 -11.72
CA ILE A 353 20.20 -2.72 -11.11
C ILE A 353 21.45 -2.65 -10.23
N LEU A 354 21.72 -3.67 -9.43
CA LEU A 354 22.84 -3.67 -8.50
C LEU A 354 24.20 -3.78 -9.22
N SER A 355 24.33 -4.64 -10.23
CA SER A 355 25.59 -4.85 -10.94
C SER A 355 25.89 -3.72 -11.92
N VAL A 356 24.95 -3.41 -12.83
CA VAL A 356 25.12 -2.37 -13.85
C VAL A 356 25.09 -0.99 -13.22
N GLY A 357 24.27 -0.79 -12.17
CA GLY A 357 24.28 0.44 -11.39
C GLY A 357 25.62 0.70 -10.73
N ALA A 358 26.20 -0.31 -10.05
CA ALA A 358 27.50 -0.16 -9.40
C ALA A 358 28.63 0.19 -10.39
N GLN A 359 28.62 -0.42 -11.58
CA GLN A 359 29.60 -0.11 -12.64
C GLN A 359 29.49 1.34 -13.15
N ASN A 360 28.29 1.93 -13.11
CA ASN A 360 28.02 3.29 -13.57
C ASN A 360 27.97 4.31 -12.40
N GLY A 361 28.59 3.98 -11.26
CA GLY A 361 28.74 4.89 -10.12
C GLY A 361 27.49 5.03 -9.22
N LEU A 362 26.50 4.16 -9.38
CA LEU A 362 25.28 4.13 -8.57
C LEU A 362 25.35 3.00 -7.54
N LEU A 363 25.79 3.35 -6.32
CA LEU A 363 25.79 2.43 -5.18
C LEU A 363 24.41 2.46 -4.50
N LEU A 364 23.62 1.41 -4.73
CA LEU A 364 22.28 1.27 -4.16
C LEU A 364 22.23 0.19 -3.08
N PRO A 365 21.57 0.46 -1.95
CA PRO A 365 21.17 -0.60 -1.01
C PRO A 365 20.28 -1.63 -1.72
N ALA A 366 20.47 -2.92 -1.41
CA ALA A 366 19.69 -3.99 -2.01
C ALA A 366 18.17 -3.76 -1.87
N VAL A 367 17.71 -3.26 -0.73
CA VAL A 367 16.29 -2.94 -0.50
C VAL A 367 15.76 -1.92 -1.49
N ALA A 368 16.54 -0.90 -1.88
CA ALA A 368 16.11 0.09 -2.85
C ALA A 368 15.92 -0.54 -4.24
N ALA A 369 16.83 -1.41 -4.68
CA ALA A 369 16.70 -2.14 -5.94
C ALA A 369 15.49 -3.08 -5.93
N HIS A 370 15.27 -3.81 -4.83
CA HIS A 370 14.12 -4.70 -4.68
C HIS A 370 12.79 -3.95 -4.59
N LEU A 371 12.74 -2.81 -3.90
CA LEU A 371 11.57 -1.93 -3.91
C LEU A 371 11.33 -1.34 -5.31
N PHE A 372 12.38 -0.98 -6.05
CA PHE A 372 12.24 -0.46 -7.41
C PHE A 372 11.52 -1.48 -8.30
N VAL A 373 12.00 -2.71 -8.35
CA VAL A 373 11.38 -3.77 -9.16
C VAL A 373 10.01 -4.18 -8.64
N PHE A 374 9.79 -4.13 -7.31
CA PHE A 374 8.48 -4.41 -6.71
C PHE A 374 7.44 -3.38 -7.14
N TYR A 375 7.77 -2.09 -7.19
CA TYR A 375 6.88 -1.04 -7.67
C TYR A 375 6.46 -1.26 -9.12
N PHE A 376 7.39 -1.59 -10.02
CA PHE A 376 7.03 -1.89 -11.41
C PHE A 376 6.29 -3.22 -11.55
N GLY A 377 6.61 -4.20 -10.71
CA GLY A 377 5.87 -5.45 -10.60
C GLY A 377 4.40 -5.18 -10.31
N ILE A 378 4.07 -4.45 -9.24
CA ILE A 378 2.67 -4.18 -8.90
C ILE A 378 1.96 -3.30 -9.95
N LEU A 379 2.67 -2.38 -10.61
CA LEU A 379 2.08 -1.55 -11.66
C LEU A 379 1.73 -2.35 -12.92
N ALA A 380 2.36 -3.52 -13.11
CA ALA A 380 2.01 -4.43 -14.21
C ALA A 380 0.56 -4.95 -14.08
N ASP A 381 0.01 -5.01 -12.86
CA ASP A 381 -1.38 -5.43 -12.61
C ASP A 381 -2.42 -4.46 -13.22
N ASP A 382 -2.03 -3.20 -13.47
CA ASP A 382 -2.90 -2.15 -14.00
C ASP A 382 -2.57 -1.80 -15.46
N THR A 383 -1.43 -2.27 -15.95
CA THR A 383 -0.91 -1.89 -17.27
C THR A 383 -1.62 -2.69 -18.38
N PRO A 384 -2.26 -2.02 -19.35
CA PRO A 384 -2.80 -2.68 -20.54
C PRO A 384 -1.68 -3.37 -21.35
N PRO A 385 -1.97 -4.48 -22.06
CA PRO A 385 -3.29 -5.03 -22.36
C PRO A 385 -3.86 -6.00 -21.32
N VAL A 386 -3.09 -6.40 -20.30
CA VAL A 386 -3.49 -7.50 -19.41
C VAL A 386 -4.26 -7.04 -18.17
N GLY A 387 -3.81 -5.98 -17.49
CA GLY A 387 -4.55 -5.23 -16.46
C GLY A 387 -5.56 -6.03 -15.59
N LEU A 388 -5.15 -7.11 -14.90
CA LEU A 388 -6.09 -8.04 -14.25
C LEU A 388 -7.05 -7.36 -13.26
N ALA A 389 -6.54 -6.39 -12.50
CA ALA A 389 -7.36 -5.59 -11.58
C ALA A 389 -8.37 -4.73 -12.34
N ALA A 390 -7.98 -4.16 -13.49
CA ALA A 390 -8.85 -3.39 -14.36
C ALA A 390 -9.96 -4.24 -14.99
N PHE A 391 -9.70 -5.50 -15.35
CA PHE A 391 -10.76 -6.43 -15.81
C PHE A 391 -11.77 -6.75 -14.71
N ALA A 392 -11.30 -7.00 -13.49
CA ALA A 392 -12.19 -7.21 -12.34
C ALA A 392 -13.04 -5.95 -12.05
N ALA A 393 -12.42 -4.77 -12.07
CA ALA A 393 -13.12 -3.51 -11.82
C ALA A 393 -14.09 -3.15 -12.95
N ALA A 394 -13.75 -3.47 -14.20
CA ALA A 394 -14.63 -3.29 -15.35
C ALA A 394 -15.86 -4.20 -15.27
N ALA A 395 -15.70 -5.44 -14.81
CA ALA A 395 -16.81 -6.36 -14.57
C ALA A 395 -17.80 -5.84 -13.51
N ILE A 396 -17.31 -5.15 -12.48
CA ILE A 396 -18.15 -4.53 -11.44
C ILE A 396 -18.75 -3.20 -11.93
N SER A 397 -17.97 -2.37 -12.61
CA SER A 397 -18.40 -1.03 -13.05
C SER A 397 -19.30 -1.05 -14.28
N GLY A 398 -19.22 -2.09 -15.11
CA GLY A 398 -19.86 -2.16 -16.43
C GLY A 398 -19.17 -1.29 -17.49
N GLY A 399 -17.92 -0.84 -17.25
CA GLY A 399 -17.12 -0.07 -18.20
C GLY A 399 -16.25 -0.95 -19.11
N ASP A 400 -15.56 -0.33 -20.07
CA ASP A 400 -14.59 -1.01 -20.94
C ASP A 400 -13.30 -1.35 -20.15
N PRO A 401 -12.83 -2.62 -20.13
CA PRO A 401 -11.64 -3.02 -19.38
C PRO A 401 -10.36 -2.31 -19.80
N ILE A 402 -10.15 -2.10 -21.10
CA ILE A 402 -8.92 -1.49 -21.62
C ILE A 402 -8.91 0.00 -21.30
N LYS A 403 -10.04 0.71 -21.47
CA LYS A 403 -10.14 2.12 -21.08
C LYS A 403 -9.99 2.30 -19.57
N THR A 404 -10.57 1.40 -18.77
CA THR A 404 -10.41 1.37 -17.32
C THR A 404 -8.94 1.19 -16.94
N GLY A 405 -8.23 0.26 -17.58
CA GLY A 405 -6.80 0.03 -17.36
C GLY A 405 -5.92 1.22 -17.77
N ILE A 406 -6.14 1.80 -18.95
CA ILE A 406 -5.41 3.01 -19.40
C ILE A 406 -5.62 4.16 -18.39
N GLN A 407 -6.86 4.35 -17.93
CA GLN A 407 -7.19 5.39 -16.96
C GLN A 407 -6.57 5.12 -15.58
N GLY A 408 -6.57 3.86 -15.13
CA GLY A 408 -5.93 3.42 -13.88
C GLY A 408 -4.43 3.63 -13.91
N PHE A 409 -3.76 3.11 -14.95
CA PHE A 409 -2.32 3.33 -15.17
C PHE A 409 -1.96 4.82 -15.24
N THR A 410 -2.81 5.65 -15.86
CA THR A 410 -2.61 7.11 -15.87
C THR A 410 -2.71 7.73 -14.47
N TYR A 411 -3.55 7.18 -13.59
CA TYR A 411 -3.56 7.60 -12.19
C TYR A 411 -2.29 7.16 -11.46
N ASP A 412 -1.75 5.96 -11.74
CA ASP A 412 -0.58 5.41 -11.06
C ASP A 412 0.78 5.73 -11.68
N ILE A 413 0.83 6.48 -12.78
CA ILE A 413 2.10 6.99 -13.33
C ILE A 413 2.91 7.78 -12.29
N ARG A 414 2.23 8.38 -11.31
CA ARG A 414 2.85 9.03 -10.15
C ARG A 414 3.62 8.02 -9.27
N THR A 415 3.05 6.84 -9.07
CA THR A 415 3.63 5.74 -8.30
C THR A 415 4.82 5.14 -9.06
N ALA A 416 4.75 5.10 -10.40
CA ALA A 416 5.86 4.69 -11.27
C ALA A 416 7.11 5.55 -11.13
N ILE A 417 6.95 6.83 -10.75
CA ILE A 417 8.07 7.76 -10.64
C ILE A 417 8.80 7.64 -9.30
N LEU A 418 8.10 7.31 -8.21
CA LEU A 418 8.69 7.18 -6.87
C LEU A 418 9.97 6.31 -6.84
N PRO A 419 10.03 5.15 -7.53
CA PRO A 419 11.25 4.36 -7.67
C PRO A 419 12.46 5.10 -8.20
N PHE A 420 12.29 5.90 -9.25
CA PHE A 420 13.38 6.72 -9.77
C PHE A 420 13.82 7.75 -8.74
N LEU A 421 12.87 8.34 -8.00
CA LEU A 421 13.16 9.36 -7.02
C LEU A 421 13.98 8.81 -5.86
N PHE A 422 13.57 7.68 -5.27
CA PHE A 422 14.29 7.13 -4.12
C PHE A 422 15.60 6.44 -4.49
N VAL A 423 15.78 6.03 -5.75
CA VAL A 423 17.07 5.54 -6.26
C VAL A 423 18.11 6.66 -6.28
N PHE A 424 17.73 7.88 -6.66
CA PHE A 424 18.63 9.04 -6.62
C PHE A 424 18.64 9.78 -5.28
N ASN A 425 17.69 9.47 -4.39
CA ASN A 425 17.57 10.07 -3.07
C ASN A 425 17.05 9.05 -2.05
N THR A 426 17.97 8.25 -1.49
CA THR A 426 17.65 7.20 -0.51
C THR A 426 17.09 7.73 0.81
N GLU A 427 17.15 9.04 1.04
CA GLU A 427 16.52 9.68 2.20
C GLU A 427 15.00 9.57 2.17
N LEU A 428 14.40 9.44 0.97
CA LEU A 428 12.97 9.12 0.81
C LEU A 428 12.62 7.75 1.41
N LEU A 429 13.59 6.83 1.49
CA LEU A 429 13.46 5.54 2.17
C LEU A 429 13.83 5.63 3.65
N LEU A 430 14.08 6.81 4.22
CA LEU A 430 14.53 6.95 5.61
C LEU A 430 15.82 6.15 5.94
N ILE A 431 16.67 5.94 4.94
CA ILE A 431 17.99 5.31 5.11
C ILE A 431 18.94 6.38 5.64
N ASN A 432 19.54 6.15 6.81
CA ASN A 432 20.49 7.07 7.47
C ASN A 432 19.94 8.50 7.68
N VAL A 433 18.65 8.62 8.03
CA VAL A 433 17.98 9.90 8.22
C VAL A 433 17.40 10.02 9.63
N GLY A 434 17.76 11.12 10.33
CA GLY A 434 17.15 11.48 11.61
C GLY A 434 15.70 11.98 11.46
N VAL A 435 14.92 11.97 12.54
CA VAL A 435 13.47 12.26 12.52
C VAL A 435 13.12 13.60 11.86
N LEU A 436 13.86 14.67 12.20
CA LEU A 436 13.58 16.02 11.67
C LEU A 436 13.79 16.09 10.16
N LYS A 437 14.89 15.52 9.67
CA LYS A 437 15.21 15.44 8.25
C LYS A 437 14.21 14.53 7.52
N GLY A 438 13.76 13.44 8.15
CA GLY A 438 12.70 12.58 7.61
C GLY A 438 11.36 13.30 7.43
N ILE A 439 10.95 14.12 8.41
CA ILE A 439 9.75 14.97 8.30
C ILE A 439 9.92 15.99 7.17
N PHE A 440 11.09 16.61 7.07
CA PHE A 440 11.39 17.56 6.00
C PHE A 440 11.28 16.91 4.61
N VAL A 441 11.96 15.77 4.40
CA VAL A 441 11.91 14.99 3.16
C VAL A 441 10.48 14.56 2.82
N PHE A 442 9.70 14.13 3.81
CA PHE A 442 8.29 13.80 3.63
C PHE A 442 7.46 15.00 3.15
N VAL A 443 7.58 16.16 3.80
CA VAL A 443 6.82 17.37 3.41
C VAL A 443 7.17 17.82 2.00
N ILE A 444 8.47 17.88 1.67
CA ILE A 444 8.94 18.22 0.33
C ILE A 444 8.45 17.21 -0.70
N GLY A 445 8.53 15.91 -0.40
CA GLY A 445 8.08 14.84 -1.26
C GLY A 445 6.57 14.89 -1.54
N VAL A 446 5.75 15.20 -0.53
CA VAL A 446 4.31 15.42 -0.70
C VAL A 446 4.06 16.61 -1.62
N ILE A 447 4.69 17.76 -1.38
CA ILE A 447 4.50 18.96 -2.22
C ILE A 447 4.87 18.65 -3.67
N ALA A 448 6.03 18.04 -3.89
CA ALA A 448 6.52 17.70 -5.22
C ALA A 448 5.60 16.69 -5.94
N MET A 449 5.06 15.68 -5.22
CA MET A 449 4.09 14.75 -5.80
C MET A 449 2.75 15.39 -6.11
N LEU A 450 2.27 16.33 -5.30
CA LEU A 450 1.02 17.06 -5.57
C LEU A 450 1.17 17.97 -6.80
N LEU A 451 2.33 18.61 -6.99
CA LEU A 451 2.65 19.37 -8.20
C LEU A 451 2.72 18.45 -9.42
N PHE A 452 3.41 17.31 -9.31
CA PHE A 452 3.48 16.31 -10.36
C PHE A 452 2.09 15.76 -10.75
N ALA A 453 1.26 15.44 -9.76
CA ALA A 453 -0.12 15.01 -9.98
C ALA A 453 -0.96 16.11 -10.66
N SER A 454 -0.81 17.38 -10.24
CA SER A 454 -1.50 18.50 -10.89
C SER A 454 -1.08 18.67 -12.35
N ALA A 455 0.22 18.54 -12.63
CA ALA A 455 0.80 18.65 -13.96
C ALA A 455 0.30 17.54 -14.90
N THR A 456 0.37 16.27 -14.46
CA THR A 456 -0.10 15.12 -15.23
C THR A 456 -1.61 15.12 -15.43
N GLN A 457 -2.38 15.63 -14.46
CA GLN A 457 -3.82 15.78 -14.59
C GLN A 457 -4.24 17.01 -15.43
N GLY A 458 -3.32 17.93 -15.73
CA GLY A 458 -3.60 19.17 -16.46
C GLY A 458 -4.57 20.12 -15.73
N PHE A 459 -4.72 19.94 -14.41
CA PHE A 459 -5.67 20.70 -13.60
C PHE A 459 -5.16 20.85 -12.17
N MET A 460 -5.31 22.03 -11.58
CA MET A 460 -5.05 22.29 -10.16
C MET A 460 -6.29 22.92 -9.50
N PHE A 461 -6.44 24.24 -9.63
CA PHE A 461 -7.68 24.96 -9.30
C PHE A 461 -8.49 25.28 -10.56
N VAL A 462 -7.79 25.49 -11.67
CA VAL A 462 -8.29 25.70 -13.02
C VAL A 462 -7.52 24.80 -13.97
N LYS A 463 -7.94 24.75 -15.24
CA LYS A 463 -7.19 24.05 -16.27
C LYS A 463 -5.81 24.69 -16.43
N ASN A 464 -4.76 23.89 -16.32
CA ASN A 464 -3.40 24.38 -16.39
C ASN A 464 -3.07 24.78 -17.83
N ARG A 465 -2.31 25.86 -17.98
CA ARG A 465 -1.66 26.19 -19.26
C ARG A 465 -0.40 25.33 -19.44
N ILE A 466 0.03 25.13 -20.68
CA ILE A 466 1.16 24.23 -20.99
C ILE A 466 2.44 24.66 -20.24
N TRP A 467 2.70 25.97 -20.14
CA TRP A 467 3.86 26.48 -19.41
C TRP A 467 3.72 26.35 -17.88
N GLU A 468 2.50 26.40 -17.33
CA GLU A 468 2.27 26.14 -15.91
C GLU A 468 2.57 24.66 -15.62
N THR A 469 2.11 23.76 -16.49
CA THR A 469 2.44 22.33 -16.42
C THR A 469 3.95 22.11 -16.50
N ALA A 470 4.65 22.75 -17.45
CA ALA A 470 6.10 22.65 -17.57
C ALA A 470 6.82 23.18 -16.33
N ALA A 471 6.39 24.32 -15.78
CA ALA A 471 6.92 24.88 -14.55
C ALA A 471 6.68 23.95 -13.34
N MET A 472 5.49 23.36 -13.22
CA MET A 472 5.18 22.40 -12.16
C MET A 472 6.04 21.14 -12.24
N LEU A 473 6.27 20.61 -13.44
CA LEU A 473 7.17 19.47 -13.65
C LEU A 473 8.61 19.82 -13.30
N LEU A 474 9.08 21.01 -13.69
CA LEU A 474 10.41 21.49 -13.34
C LEU A 474 10.58 21.67 -11.83
N ILE A 475 9.61 22.30 -11.15
CA ILE A 475 9.63 22.46 -9.69
C ILE A 475 9.61 21.10 -9.00
N ALA A 476 8.74 20.17 -9.44
CA ALA A 476 8.69 18.83 -8.88
C ALA A 476 10.04 18.11 -9.04
N PHE A 477 10.66 18.18 -10.22
CA PHE A 477 11.98 17.61 -10.48
C PHE A 477 13.05 18.23 -9.57
N THR A 478 13.09 19.56 -9.44
CA THR A 478 14.03 20.27 -8.57
C THR A 478 13.88 19.90 -7.10
N LEU A 479 12.65 19.73 -6.62
CA LEU A 479 12.38 19.34 -5.23
C LEU A 479 12.80 17.90 -4.95
N PHE A 480 12.68 16.98 -5.92
CA PHE A 480 13.07 15.59 -5.71
C PHE A 480 14.55 15.32 -5.90
N ARG A 481 15.17 15.99 -6.89
CA ARG A 481 16.60 15.84 -7.21
C ARG A 481 17.30 17.20 -7.15
N PRO A 482 17.39 17.83 -5.96
CA PRO A 482 18.09 19.11 -5.82
C PRO A 482 19.58 18.96 -6.17
N GLY A 483 20.16 17.78 -5.93
CA GLY A 483 21.54 17.43 -6.29
C GLY A 483 21.86 17.71 -7.76
N PHE A 484 20.94 17.48 -8.69
CA PHE A 484 21.19 17.76 -10.12
C PHE A 484 21.61 19.20 -10.39
N TRP A 485 21.03 20.16 -9.67
CA TRP A 485 21.37 21.57 -9.79
C TRP A 485 22.58 21.95 -8.94
N LEU A 486 22.70 21.37 -7.74
CA LEU A 486 23.82 21.63 -6.86
C LEU A 486 25.14 21.12 -7.44
N ASP A 487 25.11 19.97 -8.11
CA ASP A 487 26.27 19.35 -8.77
C ASP A 487 26.81 20.20 -9.94
N MET A 488 26.02 21.13 -10.47
CA MET A 488 26.47 22.11 -11.47
C MET A 488 27.25 23.28 -10.86
N VAL A 489 27.06 23.54 -9.57
CA VAL A 489 27.65 24.68 -8.85
C VAL A 489 28.76 24.24 -7.90
N GLN A 490 28.64 23.04 -7.33
CA GLN A 490 29.57 22.42 -6.41
C GLN A 490 29.95 21.01 -6.93
N PRO A 491 31.21 20.57 -6.79
CA PRO A 491 31.58 19.20 -7.13
C PRO A 491 30.75 18.17 -6.33
N PRO A 492 30.23 17.11 -6.98
CA PRO A 492 29.40 16.10 -6.32
C PRO A 492 30.17 15.26 -5.30
N PHE A 493 31.49 15.16 -5.44
CA PHE A 493 32.36 14.41 -4.55
C PHE A 493 33.48 15.31 -4.01
N ILE A 494 33.77 15.17 -2.73
CA ILE A 494 34.97 15.73 -2.11
C ILE A 494 36.03 14.63 -2.13
N GLU A 495 37.04 14.78 -2.97
CA GLU A 495 38.13 13.82 -3.05
C GLU A 495 39.02 13.92 -1.81
N HIS A 496 39.19 12.80 -1.12
CA HIS A 496 40.12 12.65 -0.01
C HIS A 496 41.22 11.67 -0.39
N GLU A 497 42.46 11.96 -0.01
CA GLU A 497 43.58 11.02 -0.17
C GLU A 497 43.29 9.72 0.60
N GLY A 498 43.60 8.57 -0.02
CA GLY A 498 43.31 7.25 0.56
C GLY A 498 43.94 7.02 1.94
N ALA A 499 45.04 7.70 2.27
CA ALA A 499 45.65 7.65 3.61
C ALA A 499 44.77 8.27 4.71
N ARG A 500 43.87 9.20 4.36
CA ARG A 500 42.93 9.85 5.28
C ARG A 500 41.55 9.19 5.30
N LEU A 501 41.33 8.13 4.52
CA LEU A 501 40.02 7.48 4.40
C LEU A 501 39.48 7.02 5.75
N VAL A 502 40.33 6.39 6.59
CA VAL A 502 39.95 5.92 7.92
C VAL A 502 39.56 7.09 8.84
N GLN A 503 40.32 8.18 8.82
CA GLN A 503 40.04 9.39 9.63
C GLN A 503 38.80 10.15 9.15
N VAL A 504 38.53 10.13 7.85
CA VAL A 504 37.31 10.73 7.26
C VAL A 504 36.11 9.87 7.64
N ILE A 505 36.17 8.54 7.48
CA ILE A 505 35.09 7.63 7.89
C ILE A 505 34.79 7.77 9.39
N GLU A 506 35.81 7.83 10.25
CA GLU A 506 35.64 8.04 11.69
C GLU A 506 35.04 9.41 12.04
N LYS A 507 35.38 10.48 11.30
CA LYS A 507 34.81 11.81 11.51
C LYS A 507 33.40 11.97 10.96
N THR A 508 33.08 11.25 9.89
CA THR A 508 31.79 11.42 9.19
C THR A 508 30.67 10.64 9.86
N GLY A 509 30.99 9.58 10.61
CA GLY A 509 30.11 9.01 11.65
C GLY A 509 28.64 8.81 11.26
N GLU A 510 28.36 8.52 9.97
CA GLU A 510 27.05 8.26 9.38
C GLU A 510 27.08 7.00 8.53
#